data_AF-A0A1E8FMI5-F1
#
_entry.id   AF-A0A1E8FMI5-F1
#
_cell.length_a   1.000
_cell.length_b   1.000
_cell.length_c   1.000
_cell.angle_alpha   90.00
_cell.angle_beta   90.00
_cell.angle_gamma   90.00
#
_symmetry.space_group_name_H-M   'P 1'
#
loop_
_entity.id
_entity.type
_entity.pdbx_description
1 polymer ?
#
loop_
_entity_poly.entity_id
_entity_poly.type
_entity_poly.pdbx_seq_one_letter_code
_entity_poly.pdbx_strand_id
1 'polypeptide(L)'
;MQNVRELIRPSKEEWASLPRRRSGVRPTLMAWLLGLLTVGGAFVADTGWDDAAPSWEESLHPMSVLVTTTLVVASMFAVGGWSLGRNAVYFLPVILLPCSVLAVGGAAPSAFVWVIGLGLACALAVLQLRQGFAQLEEIRRLALRLSDGTRIQLGDNALASERRAFSLERWSVLGLVALSVVFWVWFAVEWTAARAIDRPSEGSVYASVPPVFGLLATLLALLFAVRTLWHRRVWQQACAFVWLVPDGIGPVWAFPSESSFGGRLKKLDSQEPECTCREEAARREPDDDGWDGDALPANDYCPVHGIDALNRLSHDEFRRLARSEWPWDNNSELPDDPALPYEDSGGLLGFAGHVFGGIQVFRDGSKMDAVSPKERAAEHRKPDEGEMQGWTDPDSIPPSEQGILDTIDLAPVGLTGTAVRYRHGRAWLRTEESKEQ
;
A
#
# COMPACT_ATOMS: atom_id res chain seq x y z
N MET A 1 24.15 2.87 -3.51
CA MET A 1 23.17 1.77 -3.34
C MET A 1 23.77 0.56 -4.04
N GLN A 2 23.80 -0.60 -3.40
CA GLN A 2 24.23 -1.81 -4.09
C GLN A 2 23.19 -2.10 -5.19
N ASN A 3 23.58 -2.65 -6.33
CA ASN A 3 22.61 -3.10 -7.35
C ASN A 3 22.27 -4.58 -7.20
N VAL A 4 22.81 -5.23 -6.16
CA VAL A 4 22.60 -6.64 -5.85
C VAL A 4 21.89 -6.73 -4.51
N ARG A 5 20.89 -7.60 -4.44
CA ARG A 5 20.04 -7.85 -3.28
C ARG A 5 20.00 -9.33 -2.96
N GLU A 6 19.73 -9.65 -1.72
CA GLU A 6 19.47 -11.02 -1.32
C GLU A 6 18.05 -11.41 -1.71
N LEU A 7 17.89 -12.61 -2.26
CA LEU A 7 16.62 -13.14 -2.73
C LEU A 7 16.00 -14.01 -1.63
N ILE A 8 14.77 -13.71 -1.22
CA ILE A 8 14.06 -14.42 -0.16
C ILE A 8 12.83 -15.10 -0.75
N ARG A 9 12.64 -16.39 -0.42
CA ARG A 9 11.57 -17.23 -0.96
C ARG A 9 10.75 -17.86 0.18
N PRO A 10 9.76 -17.14 0.74
CA PRO A 10 8.88 -17.69 1.76
C PRO A 10 7.92 -18.74 1.16
N SER A 11 7.54 -19.74 1.96
CA SER A 11 6.40 -20.60 1.60
C SER A 11 5.07 -19.81 1.64
N LYS A 12 4.00 -20.37 1.05
CA LYS A 12 2.64 -19.80 1.14
C LYS A 12 2.23 -19.58 2.60
N GLU A 13 2.49 -20.55 3.49
CA GLU A 13 2.16 -20.46 4.91
C GLU A 13 3.01 -19.40 5.63
N GLU A 14 4.31 -19.33 5.35
CA GLU A 14 5.20 -18.33 5.94
C GLU A 14 4.81 -16.92 5.53
N TRP A 15 4.48 -16.71 4.26
CA TRP A 15 4.00 -15.43 3.75
C TRP A 15 2.64 -15.04 4.33
N ALA A 16 1.70 -15.99 4.40
CA ALA A 16 0.38 -15.78 4.98
C ALA A 16 0.42 -15.52 6.50
N SER A 17 1.42 -16.06 7.20
CA SER A 17 1.60 -15.85 8.64
C SER A 17 2.02 -14.43 9.01
N LEU A 18 2.54 -13.65 8.05
CA LEU A 18 2.99 -12.30 8.30
C LEU A 18 1.82 -11.39 8.73
N PRO A 19 2.04 -10.45 9.66
CA PRO A 19 0.95 -9.64 10.18
C PRO A 19 0.31 -8.80 9.07
N ARG A 20 -0.98 -9.06 8.80
CA ARG A 20 -1.77 -8.20 7.93
C ARG A 20 -1.92 -6.81 8.56
N ARG A 21 -2.10 -5.81 7.70
CA ARG A 21 -2.36 -4.44 8.16
C ARG A 21 -3.69 -4.40 8.92
N ARG A 22 -3.64 -4.30 10.27
CA ARG A 22 -4.84 -4.05 11.09
C ARG A 22 -5.51 -2.75 10.62
N SER A 23 -6.84 -2.74 10.54
CA SER A 23 -7.58 -1.56 10.08
C SER A 23 -7.21 -0.35 10.96
N GLY A 24 -6.75 0.72 10.30
CA GLY A 24 -6.33 1.95 11.00
C GLY A 24 -7.50 2.72 11.61
N VAL A 25 -8.74 2.30 11.36
CA VAL A 25 -9.96 3.00 11.74
C VAL A 25 -10.08 3.13 13.25
N ARG A 26 -9.95 2.01 13.98
CA ARG A 26 -10.05 2.02 15.46
C ARG A 26 -9.02 2.96 16.11
N PRO A 27 -7.71 2.84 15.85
CA PRO A 27 -6.74 3.74 16.47
C PRO A 27 -6.90 5.20 16.03
N THR A 28 -7.33 5.45 14.79
CA THR A 28 -7.67 6.81 14.32
C THR A 28 -8.83 7.40 15.14
N LEU A 29 -9.90 6.63 15.29
CA LEU A 29 -11.10 7.06 16.03
C LEU A 29 -10.78 7.26 17.52
N MET A 30 -9.96 6.39 18.13
CA MET A 30 -9.49 6.58 19.50
C MET A 30 -8.67 7.86 19.67
N ALA A 31 -7.73 8.15 18.75
CA ALA A 31 -6.94 9.37 18.80
C ALA A 31 -7.81 10.62 18.60
N TRP A 32 -8.74 10.57 17.64
CA TRP A 32 -9.65 11.67 17.39
C TRP A 32 -10.57 11.95 18.59
N LEU A 33 -11.23 10.91 19.15
CA LEU A 33 -12.06 11.04 20.35
C LEU A 33 -11.27 11.55 21.55
N LEU A 34 -10.03 11.07 21.73
CA LEU A 34 -9.16 11.55 22.80
C LEU A 34 -8.84 13.04 22.63
N GLY A 35 -8.54 13.49 21.40
CA GLY A 35 -8.37 14.91 21.10
C GLY A 35 -9.62 15.73 21.40
N LEU A 36 -10.79 15.27 20.93
CA LEU A 36 -12.08 15.92 21.17
C LEU A 36 -12.39 16.05 22.67
N LEU A 37 -12.23 14.96 23.44
CA LEU A 37 -12.46 14.95 24.88
C LEU A 37 -11.47 15.83 25.64
N THR A 38 -10.21 15.86 25.21
CA THR A 38 -9.18 16.70 25.86
C THR A 38 -9.47 18.18 25.64
N VAL A 39 -9.74 18.59 24.39
CA VAL A 39 -10.05 19.99 24.06
C VAL A 39 -11.38 20.43 24.69
N GLY A 40 -12.43 19.61 24.57
CA GLY A 40 -13.73 19.91 25.17
C GLY A 40 -13.70 19.92 26.70
N GLY A 41 -12.98 18.97 27.32
CA GLY A 41 -12.79 18.93 28.77
C GLY A 41 -12.00 20.12 29.30
N ALA A 42 -10.97 20.56 28.56
CA ALA A 42 -10.22 21.77 28.91
C ALA A 42 -11.09 23.02 28.82
N PHE A 43 -11.87 23.16 27.74
CA PHE A 43 -12.82 24.27 27.58
C PHE A 43 -13.84 24.35 28.72
N VAL A 44 -14.34 23.21 29.20
CA VAL A 44 -15.26 23.15 30.35
C VAL A 44 -14.54 23.48 31.66
N ALA A 45 -13.32 22.96 31.87
CA ALA A 45 -12.55 23.18 33.09
C ALA A 45 -12.12 24.64 33.26
N ASP A 46 -11.82 25.33 32.16
CA ASP A 46 -11.47 26.76 32.16
C ASP A 46 -12.70 27.68 32.16
N THR A 47 -13.93 27.13 32.19
CA THR A 47 -15.17 27.91 32.02
C THR A 47 -15.06 28.86 30.82
N GLY A 48 -14.58 28.37 29.67
CA GLY A 48 -14.14 29.22 28.55
C GLY A 48 -15.22 30.10 27.91
N TRP A 49 -16.46 30.03 28.39
CA TRP A 49 -17.57 30.94 28.05
C TRP A 49 -17.70 32.16 28.99
N ASP A 50 -17.06 32.14 30.16
CA ASP A 50 -17.09 33.19 31.19
C ASP A 50 -15.88 34.14 31.11
N ASP A 51 -14.85 33.79 30.33
CA ASP A 51 -13.65 34.61 30.17
C ASP A 51 -13.93 35.90 29.37
N ALA A 52 -13.59 37.05 29.96
CA ALA A 52 -13.60 38.32 29.26
C ALA A 52 -12.57 38.30 28.11
N ALA A 53 -12.93 38.89 26.97
CA ALA A 53 -11.99 39.04 25.87
C ALA A 53 -10.73 39.80 26.34
N PRO A 54 -9.52 39.35 25.96
CA PRO A 54 -8.28 39.99 26.39
C PRO A 54 -8.23 41.44 25.90
N SER A 55 -7.60 42.32 26.67
CA SER A 55 -7.33 43.69 26.20
C SER A 55 -6.41 43.67 24.97
N TRP A 56 -6.40 44.77 24.19
CA TRP A 56 -5.52 44.91 23.03
C TRP A 56 -4.06 44.67 23.42
N GLU A 57 -3.61 45.28 24.52
CA GLU A 57 -2.24 45.12 25.03
C GLU A 57 -1.94 43.66 25.44
N GLU A 58 -2.89 42.98 26.09
CA GLU A 58 -2.75 41.57 26.48
C GLU A 58 -2.72 40.63 25.27
N SER A 59 -3.54 40.91 24.25
CA SER A 59 -3.61 40.12 23.01
C SER A 59 -2.34 40.23 22.15
N LEU A 60 -1.56 41.30 22.32
CA LEU A 60 -0.26 41.48 21.67
C LEU A 60 0.89 40.75 22.38
N HIS A 61 0.71 40.26 23.61
CA HIS A 61 1.77 39.49 24.27
C HIS A 61 2.07 38.21 23.50
N PRO A 62 3.35 37.88 23.22
CA PRO A 62 3.70 36.67 22.49
C PRO A 62 3.14 35.38 23.10
N MET A 63 3.04 35.32 24.43
CA MET A 63 2.45 34.20 25.15
C MET A 63 0.95 34.07 24.88
N SER A 64 0.20 35.18 24.89
CA SER A 64 -1.23 35.19 24.57
C SER A 64 -1.47 34.71 23.13
N VAL A 65 -0.70 35.22 22.17
CA VAL A 65 -0.77 34.76 20.77
C VAL A 65 -0.49 33.26 20.67
N LEU A 66 0.55 32.77 21.35
CA LEU A 66 0.92 31.36 21.33
C LEU A 66 -0.17 30.47 21.97
N VAL A 67 -0.75 30.88 23.10
CA VAL A 67 -1.88 30.19 23.75
C VAL A 67 -3.07 30.11 22.80
N THR A 68 -3.55 31.24 22.26
CA THR A 68 -4.67 31.25 21.30
C THR A 68 -4.37 30.39 20.08
N THR A 69 -3.15 30.50 19.53
CA THR A 69 -2.73 29.72 18.35
C THR A 69 -2.77 28.22 18.62
N THR A 70 -2.21 27.77 19.75
CA THR A 70 -2.19 26.34 20.12
C THR A 70 -3.60 25.80 20.36
N LEU A 71 -4.48 26.56 21.02
CA LEU A 71 -5.88 26.21 21.23
C LEU A 71 -6.67 26.11 19.91
N VAL A 72 -6.46 27.04 18.98
CA VAL A 72 -7.08 26.99 17.64
C VAL A 72 -6.59 25.76 16.88
N VAL A 73 -5.29 25.47 16.86
CA VAL A 73 -4.74 24.27 16.20
C VAL A 73 -5.27 22.97 16.83
N ALA A 74 -5.37 22.92 18.16
CA ALA A 74 -5.97 21.78 18.86
C ALA A 74 -7.46 21.62 18.52
N SER A 75 -8.19 22.71 18.39
CA SER A 75 -9.61 22.71 17.98
C SER A 75 -9.78 22.25 16.53
N MET A 76 -8.90 22.68 15.62
CA MET A 76 -8.88 22.19 14.24
C MET A 76 -8.64 20.68 14.18
N PHE A 77 -7.77 20.15 15.04
CA PHE A 77 -7.60 18.70 15.16
C PHE A 77 -8.85 18.02 15.73
N ALA A 78 -9.52 18.59 16.73
CA ALA A 78 -10.75 18.02 17.27
C ALA A 78 -11.86 17.94 16.20
N VAL A 79 -11.94 18.90 15.28
CA VAL A 79 -12.94 18.91 14.20
C VAL A 79 -12.51 18.02 13.01
N GLY A 80 -11.26 18.13 12.57
CA GLY A 80 -10.78 17.55 11.31
C GLY A 80 -9.77 16.41 11.44
N GLY A 81 -9.37 16.03 12.67
CA GLY A 81 -8.27 15.10 12.92
C GLY A 81 -8.49 13.68 12.38
N TRP A 82 -9.75 13.27 12.19
CA TRP A 82 -10.11 11.99 11.58
C TRP A 82 -9.60 11.85 10.14
N SER A 83 -9.51 12.96 9.39
CA SER A 83 -9.02 12.99 8.01
C SER A 83 -7.53 12.61 7.88
N LEU A 84 -6.77 12.71 8.98
CA LEU A 84 -5.36 12.31 9.04
C LEU A 84 -5.18 10.78 9.07
N GLY A 85 -6.27 10.02 9.22
CA GLY A 85 -6.24 8.58 9.34
C GLY A 85 -5.31 8.12 10.46
N ARG A 86 -4.50 7.08 10.21
CA ARG A 86 -3.56 6.55 11.21
C ARG A 86 -2.54 7.58 11.71
N ASN A 87 -2.23 8.61 10.93
CA ASN A 87 -1.30 9.66 11.35
C ASN A 87 -1.87 10.49 12.50
N ALA A 88 -3.19 10.48 12.73
CA ALA A 88 -3.83 11.15 13.87
C ALA A 88 -3.24 10.69 15.21
N VAL A 89 -2.91 9.41 15.34
CA VAL A 89 -2.32 8.84 16.57
C VAL A 89 -0.97 9.46 16.91
N TYR A 90 -0.15 9.73 15.90
CA TYR A 90 1.18 10.30 16.08
C TYR A 90 1.13 11.83 16.14
N PHE A 91 0.13 12.45 15.51
CA PHE A 91 -0.03 13.90 15.48
C PHE A 91 -0.64 14.45 16.77
N LEU A 92 -1.56 13.71 17.39
CA LEU A 92 -2.22 14.11 18.63
C LEU A 92 -1.23 14.50 19.75
N PRO A 93 -0.23 13.69 20.15
CA PRO A 93 0.70 14.09 21.21
C PRO A 93 1.54 15.31 20.81
N VAL A 94 1.84 15.49 19.52
CA VAL A 94 2.58 16.65 19.01
C VAL A 94 1.77 17.95 19.16
N ILE A 95 0.44 17.89 19.01
CA ILE A 95 -0.46 19.02 19.24
C ILE A 95 -0.72 19.26 20.73
N LEU A 96 -0.93 18.21 21.52
CA LEU A 96 -1.26 18.34 22.94
C LEU A 96 -0.07 18.80 23.78
N LEU A 97 1.17 18.51 23.35
CA LEU A 97 2.38 18.90 24.06
C LEU A 97 2.47 20.41 24.31
N PRO A 98 2.40 21.30 23.30
CA PRO A 98 2.45 22.74 23.55
C PRO A 98 1.25 23.22 24.39
N CYS A 99 0.05 22.67 24.20
CA CYS A 99 -1.13 23.02 25.01
C CYS A 99 -0.90 22.69 26.49
N SER A 100 -0.35 21.51 26.78
CA SER A 100 -0.03 21.08 28.15
C SER A 100 1.05 21.93 28.79
N VAL A 101 2.13 22.25 28.06
CA VAL A 101 3.21 23.12 28.56
C VAL A 101 2.67 24.50 28.91
N LEU A 102 1.82 25.07 28.06
CA LEU A 102 1.24 26.40 28.28
C LEU A 102 0.24 26.40 29.43
N ALA A 103 -0.65 25.41 29.51
CA ALA A 103 -1.63 25.30 30.59
C ALA A 103 -0.95 25.13 31.97
N VAL A 104 0.10 24.29 32.05
CA VAL A 104 0.87 24.11 33.29
C VAL A 104 1.67 25.38 33.63
N GLY A 105 2.35 25.97 32.65
CA GLY A 105 3.15 27.18 32.84
C GLY A 105 2.32 28.40 33.25
N GLY A 106 1.06 28.47 32.80
CA GLY A 106 0.09 29.50 33.18
C GLY A 106 -0.75 29.18 34.42
N ALA A 107 -0.53 28.02 35.05
CA ALA A 107 -1.35 27.52 36.18
C ALA A 107 -2.87 27.51 35.89
N ALA A 108 -3.24 27.18 34.64
CA ALA A 108 -4.64 27.14 34.22
C ALA A 108 -5.43 26.04 34.98
N PRO A 109 -6.71 26.26 35.30
CA PRO A 109 -7.57 25.23 35.90
C PRO A 109 -7.59 23.92 35.08
N SER A 110 -7.56 24.00 33.75
CA SER A 110 -7.52 22.85 32.84
C SER A 110 -6.17 22.14 32.75
N ALA A 111 -5.11 22.59 33.44
CA ALA A 111 -3.76 22.03 33.30
C ALA A 111 -3.72 20.50 33.47
N PHE A 112 -4.48 19.95 34.43
CA PHE A 112 -4.56 18.51 34.63
C PHE A 112 -5.19 17.77 33.44
N VAL A 113 -6.20 18.36 32.79
CA VAL A 113 -6.88 17.78 31.61
C VAL A 113 -5.90 17.63 30.47
N TRP A 114 -5.13 18.68 30.18
CA TRP A 114 -4.10 18.65 29.12
C TRP A 114 -3.01 17.63 29.38
N VAL A 115 -2.52 17.53 30.63
CA VAL A 115 -1.49 16.56 31.02
C VAL A 115 -1.99 15.12 30.88
N ILE A 116 -3.21 14.82 31.35
CA ILE A 116 -3.80 13.49 31.22
C ILE A 116 -4.03 13.14 29.76
N GLY A 117 -4.61 14.05 28.97
CA GLY A 117 -4.82 13.87 27.54
C GLY A 117 -3.53 13.59 26.78
N LEU A 118 -2.47 14.36 27.05
CA LEU A 118 -1.14 14.14 26.50
C LEU A 118 -0.58 12.77 26.90
N GLY A 119 -0.70 12.39 28.18
CA GLY A 119 -0.24 11.10 28.68
C GLY A 119 -0.89 9.92 27.95
N LEU A 120 -2.21 9.97 27.77
CA LEU A 120 -2.96 8.96 27.02
C LEU A 120 -2.59 8.95 25.52
N ALA A 121 -2.40 10.12 24.92
CA ALA A 121 -2.01 10.26 23.51
C ALA A 121 -0.62 9.66 23.27
N CYS A 122 0.34 9.94 24.16
CA CYS A 122 1.67 9.35 24.15
C CYS A 122 1.61 7.83 24.32
N ALA A 123 0.79 7.32 25.24
CA ALA A 123 0.61 5.88 25.42
C ALA A 123 0.07 5.21 24.15
N LEU A 124 -0.93 5.80 23.50
CA LEU A 124 -1.49 5.31 22.23
C LEU A 124 -0.43 5.29 21.12
N ALA A 125 0.34 6.37 20.98
CA ALA A 125 1.43 6.49 20.01
C ALA A 125 2.54 5.46 20.26
N VAL A 126 2.95 5.27 21.51
CA VAL A 126 3.95 4.26 21.90
C VAL A 126 3.46 2.85 21.61
N LEU A 127 2.21 2.51 21.91
CA LEU A 127 1.63 1.21 21.58
C LEU A 127 1.65 0.94 20.07
N GLN A 128 1.28 1.94 19.27
CA GLN A 128 1.33 1.84 17.80
C GLN A 128 2.76 1.69 17.27
N LEU A 129 3.73 2.43 17.84
CA LEU A 129 5.14 2.28 17.49
C LEU A 129 5.65 0.89 17.86
N ARG A 130 5.37 0.39 19.07
CA ARG A 130 5.82 -0.94 19.53
C ARG A 130 5.27 -2.06 18.66
N GLN A 131 3.99 -2.00 18.29
CA GLN A 131 3.41 -2.95 17.32
C GLN A 131 4.14 -2.88 15.98
N GLY A 132 4.50 -1.66 15.54
CA GLY A 132 5.22 -1.50 14.30
C GLY A 132 6.64 -2.04 14.31
N PHE A 133 7.38 -1.81 15.40
CA PHE A 133 8.70 -2.39 15.62
C PHE A 133 8.65 -3.92 15.71
N ALA A 134 7.67 -4.48 16.42
CA ALA A 134 7.52 -5.92 16.54
C ALA A 134 7.28 -6.59 15.18
N GLN A 135 6.41 -6.01 14.34
CA GLN A 135 6.17 -6.51 12.99
C GLN A 135 7.43 -6.44 12.11
N LEU A 136 8.19 -5.35 12.17
CA LEU A 136 9.43 -5.24 11.40
C LEU A 136 10.47 -6.26 11.82
N GLU A 137 10.59 -6.49 13.13
CA GLU A 137 11.50 -7.48 13.69
C GLU A 137 11.10 -8.91 13.26
N GLU A 138 9.80 -9.21 13.21
CA GLU A 138 9.28 -10.49 12.72
C GLU A 138 9.59 -10.71 11.23
N ILE A 139 9.34 -9.71 10.38
CA ILE A 139 9.68 -9.76 8.95
C ILE A 139 11.19 -9.93 8.76
N ARG A 140 12.00 -9.22 9.55
CA ARG A 140 13.45 -9.32 9.49
C ARG A 140 13.95 -10.70 9.93
N ARG A 141 13.39 -11.27 10.99
CA ARG A 141 13.74 -12.63 11.43
C ARG A 141 13.35 -13.67 10.39
N LEU A 142 12.20 -13.51 9.75
CA LEU A 142 11.79 -14.37 8.64
C LEU A 142 12.79 -14.27 7.48
N ALA A 143 13.15 -13.06 7.06
CA ALA A 143 14.13 -12.85 5.99
C ALA A 143 15.49 -13.49 6.31
N LEU A 144 15.98 -13.32 7.54
CA LEU A 144 17.26 -13.91 7.97
C LEU A 144 17.20 -15.43 8.09
N ARG A 145 16.04 -16.01 8.42
CA ARG A 145 15.85 -17.47 8.48
C ARG A 145 15.82 -18.10 7.09
N LEU A 146 15.24 -17.38 6.13
CA LEU A 146 15.08 -17.83 4.74
C LEU A 146 16.25 -17.43 3.83
N SER A 147 17.20 -16.67 4.36
CA SER A 147 18.44 -16.29 3.68
C SER A 147 19.26 -17.55 3.38
N ASP A 148 19.35 -17.87 2.09
CA ASP A 148 20.19 -18.94 1.54
C ASP A 148 21.50 -18.39 0.92
N GLY A 149 21.69 -17.06 0.99
CA GLY A 149 22.81 -16.35 0.36
C GLY A 149 22.63 -16.11 -1.14
N THR A 150 21.50 -16.53 -1.74
CA THR A 150 21.19 -16.27 -3.14
C THR A 150 21.02 -14.78 -3.35
N ARG A 151 21.66 -14.27 -4.41
CA ARG A 151 21.64 -12.84 -4.73
C ARG A 151 21.14 -12.60 -6.14
N ILE A 152 20.40 -11.51 -6.31
CA ILE A 152 19.85 -11.08 -7.58
C ILE A 152 20.21 -9.62 -7.85
N GLN A 153 20.45 -9.30 -9.12
CA GLN A 153 20.70 -7.93 -9.55
C GLN A 153 19.37 -7.20 -9.77
N LEU A 154 19.31 -5.93 -9.40
CA LEU A 154 18.19 -5.03 -9.68
C LEU A 154 18.41 -4.33 -11.03
N GLY A 155 17.32 -4.17 -11.78
CA GLY A 155 17.29 -3.33 -12.97
C GLY A 155 17.20 -1.83 -12.65
N ASP A 156 17.28 -1.00 -13.70
CA ASP A 156 17.40 0.44 -13.57
C ASP A 156 16.07 1.10 -13.14
N ASN A 157 14.93 0.53 -13.55
CA ASN A 157 13.62 1.04 -13.16
C ASN A 157 13.35 0.80 -11.66
N ALA A 158 13.72 -0.35 -11.13
CA ALA A 158 13.62 -0.68 -9.71
C ALA A 158 14.47 0.29 -8.87
N LEU A 159 15.71 0.57 -9.29
CA LEU A 159 16.59 1.53 -8.63
C LEU A 159 16.04 2.97 -8.72
N ALA A 160 15.45 3.36 -9.85
CA ALA A 160 14.82 4.67 -10.03
C ALA A 160 13.58 4.83 -9.13
N SER A 161 12.71 3.82 -9.07
CA SER A 161 11.53 3.77 -8.20
C SER A 161 11.92 3.81 -6.72
N GLU A 162 12.97 3.07 -6.32
CA GLU A 162 13.57 3.13 -4.97
C GLU A 162 13.99 4.56 -4.62
N ARG A 163 14.73 5.26 -5.51
CA ARG A 163 15.16 6.66 -5.25
C ARG A 163 13.96 7.61 -5.18
N ARG A 164 12.97 7.40 -6.03
CA ARG A 164 11.76 8.26 -6.11
C ARG A 164 10.96 8.19 -4.83
N ALA A 165 10.77 7.00 -4.25
CA ALA A 165 10.04 6.80 -2.99
C ALA A 165 10.56 7.73 -1.87
N PHE A 166 11.88 7.97 -1.80
CA PHE A 166 12.47 8.91 -0.84
C PHE A 166 12.33 10.38 -1.20
N SER A 167 12.35 10.69 -2.49
CA SER A 167 12.38 12.08 -2.94
C SER A 167 11.08 12.80 -2.58
N LEU A 168 9.93 12.16 -2.78
CA LEU A 168 8.62 12.75 -2.55
C LEU A 168 8.44 13.18 -1.09
N GLU A 169 8.81 12.33 -0.14
CA GLU A 169 8.67 12.66 1.29
C GLU A 169 9.57 13.83 1.69
N ARG A 170 10.80 13.90 1.16
CA ARG A 170 11.73 15.01 1.43
C ARG A 170 11.17 16.33 0.91
N TRP A 171 10.59 16.33 -0.28
CA TRP A 171 9.98 17.53 -0.85
C TRP A 171 8.77 17.99 -0.04
N SER A 172 7.96 17.07 0.48
CA SER A 172 6.86 17.43 1.40
C SER A 172 7.37 18.09 2.69
N VAL A 173 8.42 17.55 3.30
CA VAL A 173 9.04 18.16 4.51
C VAL A 173 9.60 19.54 4.19
N LEU A 174 10.35 19.68 3.11
CA LEU A 174 10.92 20.97 2.69
C LEU A 174 9.83 22.01 2.40
N GLY A 175 8.75 21.60 1.72
CA GLY A 175 7.60 22.46 1.44
C GLY A 175 6.92 22.94 2.74
N LEU A 176 6.71 22.04 3.70
CA LEU A 176 6.12 22.40 5.01
C LEU A 176 7.03 23.33 5.83
N VAL A 177 8.35 23.11 5.80
CA VAL A 177 9.32 23.98 6.46
C VAL A 177 9.31 25.37 5.81
N ALA A 178 9.34 25.45 4.48
CA ALA A 178 9.27 26.73 3.77
C ALA A 178 7.96 27.48 4.09
N LEU A 179 6.83 26.77 4.09
CA LEU A 179 5.52 27.33 4.44
C LEU A 179 5.48 27.84 5.88
N SER A 180 6.04 27.07 6.84
CA SER A 180 6.19 27.49 8.23
C SER A 180 6.99 28.79 8.34
N VAL A 181 8.16 28.87 7.68
CA VAL A 181 8.99 30.08 7.66
C VAL A 181 8.22 31.28 7.11
N VAL A 182 7.52 31.12 5.98
CA VAL A 182 6.73 32.20 5.37
C VAL A 182 5.67 32.72 6.34
N PHE A 183 4.91 31.84 7.00
CA PHE A 183 3.87 32.25 7.94
C PHE A 183 4.43 32.89 9.21
N TRP A 184 5.54 32.40 9.74
CA TRP A 184 6.19 33.03 10.91
C TRP A 184 6.79 34.39 10.59
N VAL A 185 7.37 34.57 9.39
CA VAL A 185 7.85 35.87 8.92
C VAL A 185 6.69 36.84 8.71
N TRP A 186 5.60 36.40 8.07
CA TRP A 186 4.40 37.20 7.90
C TRP A 186 3.83 37.61 9.28
N PHE A 187 3.68 36.67 10.20
CA PHE A 187 3.27 36.97 11.58
C PHE A 187 4.18 38.03 12.23
N ALA A 188 5.51 37.90 12.10
CA ALA A 188 6.45 38.87 12.67
C ALA A 188 6.26 40.28 12.09
N VAL A 189 5.99 40.41 10.79
CA VAL A 189 5.70 41.68 10.13
C VAL A 189 4.37 42.27 10.61
N GLU A 190 3.29 41.47 10.65
CA GLU A 190 1.99 41.92 11.17
C GLU A 190 2.06 42.34 12.63
N TRP A 191 2.72 41.52 13.46
CA TRP A 191 2.84 41.77 14.89
C TRP A 191 3.68 43.02 15.18
N THR A 192 4.77 43.23 14.44
CA THR A 192 5.58 44.46 14.59
C THR A 192 4.82 45.71 14.14
N ALA A 193 4.05 45.63 13.06
CA ALA A 193 3.18 46.71 12.61
C ALA A 193 2.08 47.00 13.65
N ALA A 194 1.41 45.96 14.18
CA ALA A 194 0.35 46.10 15.17
C ALA A 194 0.84 46.72 16.49
N ARG A 195 2.08 46.42 16.90
CA ARG A 195 2.70 47.04 18.08
C ARG A 195 3.03 48.52 17.90
N ALA A 196 3.14 49.01 16.66
CA ALA A 196 3.42 50.40 16.36
C ALA A 196 2.15 51.28 16.27
N ILE A 197 0.96 50.67 16.34
CA ILE A 197 -0.32 51.38 16.30
C ILE A 197 -0.71 51.84 17.71
N ASP A 198 -0.98 53.13 17.87
CA ASP A 198 -1.63 53.66 19.06
C ASP A 198 -3.03 53.05 19.19
N ARG A 199 -3.33 52.50 20.37
CA ARG A 199 -4.53 51.70 20.71
C ARG A 199 -5.74 51.99 19.79
N PRO A 200 -6.21 51.01 19.00
CA PRO A 200 -7.37 51.22 18.15
C PRO A 200 -8.59 51.64 18.98
N SER A 201 -9.41 52.54 18.44
CA SER A 201 -10.64 52.97 19.11
C SER A 201 -11.60 51.79 19.29
N GLU A 202 -11.93 51.51 20.55
CA GLU A 202 -12.91 50.55 21.07
C GLU A 202 -12.63 49.05 20.88
N GLY A 203 -12.38 48.36 22.00
CA GLY A 203 -12.65 46.92 22.21
C GLY A 203 -11.96 45.89 21.30
N SER A 204 -11.12 46.29 20.37
CA SER A 204 -10.50 45.39 19.39
C SER A 204 -9.47 44.47 20.06
N VAL A 205 -9.47 43.20 19.67
CA VAL A 205 -8.48 42.20 20.05
C VAL A 205 -7.54 41.97 18.86
N TYR A 206 -6.23 41.87 19.10
CA TYR A 206 -5.30 41.44 18.06
C TYR A 206 -5.50 39.96 17.77
N ALA A 207 -6.03 39.65 16.58
CA ALA A 207 -6.18 38.29 16.08
C ALA A 207 -5.43 38.16 14.75
N SER A 208 -4.34 37.40 14.75
CA SER A 208 -3.55 37.12 13.55
C SER A 208 -3.72 35.66 13.16
N VAL A 209 -4.03 35.45 11.88
CA VAL A 209 -4.22 34.13 11.27
C VAL A 209 -2.89 33.44 10.91
N PRO A 210 -1.85 34.15 10.41
CA PRO A 210 -0.54 33.56 10.13
C PRO A 210 0.06 32.62 11.18
N PRO A 211 0.08 32.91 12.50
CA PRO A 211 0.68 32.00 13.49
C PRO A 211 -0.05 30.65 13.59
N VAL A 212 -1.36 30.58 13.31
CA VAL A 212 -2.13 29.32 13.27
C VAL A 212 -1.61 28.40 12.18
N PHE A 213 -1.48 28.92 10.95
CA PHE A 213 -0.95 28.14 9.84
C PHE A 213 0.55 27.88 9.98
N GLY A 214 1.32 28.82 10.55
CA GLY A 214 2.73 28.66 10.86
C GLY A 214 2.99 27.53 11.86
N LEU A 215 2.23 27.49 12.96
CA LEU A 215 2.31 26.42 13.95
C LEU A 215 1.89 25.08 13.34
N LEU A 216 0.75 25.03 12.64
CA LEU A 216 0.28 23.80 11.99
C LEU A 216 1.33 23.24 11.01
N ALA A 217 1.91 24.10 10.17
CA ALA A 217 2.98 23.73 9.24
C ALA A 217 4.23 23.23 9.99
N THR A 218 4.62 23.87 11.10
CA THR A 218 5.75 23.40 11.95
C THR A 218 5.49 22.01 12.52
N LEU A 219 4.32 21.77 13.09
CA LEU A 219 3.98 20.48 13.71
C LEU A 219 3.89 19.37 12.65
N LEU A 220 3.31 19.66 11.48
CA LEU A 220 3.28 18.73 10.35
C LEU A 220 4.69 18.47 9.81
N ALA A 221 5.53 19.50 9.65
CA ALA A 221 6.91 19.35 9.20
C ALA A 221 7.70 18.43 10.15
N LEU A 222 7.53 18.60 11.46
CA LEU A 222 8.16 17.74 12.48
C LEU A 222 7.68 16.29 12.35
N LEU A 223 6.36 16.08 12.26
CA LEU A 223 5.78 14.75 12.12
C LEU A 223 6.29 14.05 10.85
N PHE A 224 6.26 14.73 9.71
CA PHE A 224 6.74 14.20 8.43
C PHE A 224 8.25 13.98 8.45
N ALA A 225 9.04 14.83 9.09
CA ALA A 225 10.48 14.62 9.24
C ALA A 225 10.79 13.35 10.06
N VAL A 226 10.10 13.15 11.19
CA VAL A 226 10.22 11.93 12.00
C VAL A 226 9.80 10.70 11.19
N ARG A 227 8.68 10.79 10.47
CA ARG A 227 8.21 9.72 9.58
C ARG A 227 9.22 9.39 8.48
N THR A 228 9.81 10.38 7.82
CA THR A 228 10.82 10.18 6.78
C THR A 228 12.10 9.58 7.34
N LEU A 229 12.53 9.98 8.54
CA LEU A 229 13.66 9.37 9.23
C LEU A 229 13.38 7.91 9.59
N TRP A 230 12.17 7.63 10.07
CA TRP A 230 11.70 6.28 10.36
C TRP A 230 11.65 5.41 9.10
N HIS A 231 11.00 5.88 8.04
CA HIS A 231 10.93 5.21 6.75
C HIS A 231 12.32 4.93 6.18
N ARG A 232 13.24 5.91 6.26
CA ARG A 232 14.63 5.72 5.83
C ARG A 232 15.34 4.63 6.64
N ARG A 233 15.17 4.61 7.97
CA ARG A 233 15.75 3.58 8.85
C ARG A 233 15.21 2.19 8.50
N VAL A 234 13.90 2.06 8.33
CA VAL A 234 13.23 0.80 7.97
C VAL A 234 13.67 0.33 6.60
N TRP A 235 13.70 1.23 5.62
CA TRP A 235 14.15 0.94 4.28
C TRP A 235 15.57 0.40 4.21
N GLN A 236 16.50 1.03 4.95
CA GLN A 236 17.88 0.56 5.00
C GLN A 236 18.00 -0.89 5.46
N GLN A 237 17.02 -1.38 6.21
CA GLN A 237 16.96 -2.78 6.65
C GLN A 237 16.19 -3.66 5.65
N ALA A 238 15.07 -3.17 5.12
CA ALA A 238 14.19 -3.96 4.27
C ALA A 238 14.71 -4.10 2.83
N CYS A 239 15.33 -3.05 2.28
CA CYS A 239 15.93 -3.07 0.94
C CYS A 239 17.27 -3.81 0.86
N ALA A 240 17.61 -4.63 1.84
CA ALA A 240 18.59 -5.68 1.61
C ALA A 240 18.00 -6.84 0.79
N PHE A 241 16.67 -6.98 0.79
CA PHE A 241 15.96 -8.17 0.33
C PHE A 241 15.02 -7.89 -0.85
N VAL A 242 14.93 -8.85 -1.75
CA VAL A 242 13.85 -9.02 -2.73
C VAL A 242 13.06 -10.25 -2.33
N TRP A 243 11.78 -10.09 -2.08
CA TRP A 243 10.88 -11.18 -1.71
C TRP A 243 10.22 -11.73 -2.98
N LEU A 244 10.40 -13.01 -3.30
CA LEU A 244 9.56 -13.68 -4.29
C LEU A 244 8.26 -14.05 -3.60
N VAL A 245 7.17 -13.40 -3.98
CA VAL A 245 5.90 -13.53 -3.28
C VAL A 245 5.18 -14.75 -3.85
N PRO A 246 4.79 -15.73 -3.01
CA PRO A 246 3.98 -16.85 -3.48
C PRO A 246 2.58 -16.35 -3.84
N ASP A 247 1.98 -16.97 -4.86
CA ASP A 247 0.64 -16.63 -5.32
C ASP A 247 -0.41 -16.84 -4.23
N GLY A 248 -1.44 -15.98 -4.21
CA GLY A 248 -2.56 -16.08 -3.27
C GLY A 248 -2.44 -15.20 -2.02
N ILE A 249 -2.54 -15.80 -0.83
CA ILE A 249 -2.79 -15.15 0.48
C ILE A 249 -1.56 -14.41 1.02
N GLY A 250 -1.71 -13.16 1.50
CA GLY A 250 -0.60 -12.40 2.09
C GLY A 250 -0.95 -11.01 2.65
N PRO A 251 0.03 -10.27 3.20
CA PRO A 251 -0.17 -8.96 3.83
C PRO A 251 -0.29 -7.77 2.85
N VAL A 252 0.01 -7.98 1.57
CA VAL A 252 -0.03 -6.96 0.51
C VAL A 252 -0.59 -7.55 -0.77
N TRP A 253 -1.21 -6.70 -1.58
CA TRP A 253 -1.50 -6.96 -2.98
C TRP A 253 -0.17 -6.89 -3.75
N ALA A 254 0.59 -7.98 -3.72
CA ALA A 254 1.51 -8.27 -4.80
C ALA A 254 0.65 -8.89 -5.89
N PHE A 255 0.66 -8.33 -7.10
CA PHE A 255 0.24 -9.14 -8.22
C PHE A 255 1.18 -10.36 -8.19
N PRO A 256 0.66 -11.60 -8.09
CA PRO A 256 1.39 -12.68 -8.73
C PRO A 256 1.62 -12.24 -10.19
N SER A 257 2.55 -12.85 -10.92
CA SER A 257 2.40 -12.87 -12.39
C SER A 257 0.91 -12.98 -12.69
N GLU A 258 0.33 -12.09 -13.52
CA GLU A 258 -1.08 -12.18 -13.95
C GLU A 258 -1.41 -13.67 -13.96
N SER A 259 -2.31 -14.13 -13.07
CA SER A 259 -2.59 -15.57 -12.92
C SER A 259 -2.72 -16.08 -14.34
N SER A 260 -1.73 -16.87 -14.78
CA SER A 260 -1.57 -17.07 -16.20
C SER A 260 -2.84 -17.76 -16.63
N PHE A 261 -3.64 -17.06 -17.42
CA PHE A 261 -4.91 -17.58 -17.87
C PHE A 261 -4.67 -18.30 -19.20
N GLY A 262 -5.51 -19.30 -19.46
CA GLY A 262 -5.43 -20.09 -20.67
C GLY A 262 -5.76 -19.31 -21.95
N GLY A 263 -5.97 -20.07 -23.02
CA GLY A 263 -6.58 -19.57 -24.24
C GLY A 263 -5.66 -18.72 -25.12
N ARG A 264 -4.39 -18.56 -24.76
CA ARG A 264 -3.38 -17.86 -25.59
C ARG A 264 -2.39 -18.86 -26.17
N LEU A 265 -1.89 -18.60 -27.38
CA LEU A 265 -0.79 -19.36 -27.97
C LEU A 265 0.41 -18.45 -28.21
N LYS A 266 1.60 -19.04 -28.08
CA LYS A 266 2.85 -18.35 -28.36
C LYS A 266 3.00 -18.14 -29.87
N LYS A 267 3.78 -17.12 -30.23
CA LYS A 267 4.06 -16.79 -31.64
C LYS A 267 4.60 -17.97 -32.46
N LEU A 268 5.42 -18.86 -31.85
CA LEU A 268 5.96 -20.03 -32.54
C LEU A 268 4.86 -21.03 -32.91
N ASP A 269 3.96 -21.33 -31.97
CA ASP A 269 2.84 -22.27 -32.17
C ASP A 269 1.87 -21.77 -33.25
N SER A 270 1.79 -20.45 -33.46
CA SER A 270 0.92 -19.87 -34.49
C SER A 270 1.40 -20.11 -35.92
N GLN A 271 2.63 -20.60 -36.08
CA GLN A 271 3.24 -20.88 -37.38
C GLN A 271 3.07 -22.34 -37.81
N GLU A 272 2.42 -23.17 -37.00
CA GLU A 272 2.10 -24.55 -37.36
C GLU A 272 1.28 -24.60 -38.67
N PRO A 273 1.56 -25.56 -39.57
CA PRO A 273 0.77 -25.74 -40.78
C PRO A 273 -0.72 -25.90 -40.45
N GLU A 274 -1.59 -25.28 -41.25
CA GLU A 274 -3.06 -25.32 -41.08
C GLU A 274 -3.60 -24.54 -39.87
N CYS A 275 -2.75 -23.84 -39.10
CA CYS A 275 -3.18 -22.96 -38.03
C CYS A 275 -3.84 -21.68 -38.58
N THR A 276 -5.07 -21.41 -38.16
CA THR A 276 -5.83 -20.21 -38.58
C THR A 276 -5.90 -19.12 -37.50
N CYS A 277 -5.31 -19.33 -36.32
CA CYS A 277 -5.45 -18.42 -35.18
C CYS A 277 -4.96 -17.00 -35.49
N ARG A 278 -3.84 -16.87 -36.22
CA ARG A 278 -3.27 -15.55 -36.56
C ARG A 278 -4.12 -14.78 -37.55
N GLU A 279 -4.64 -15.47 -38.57
CA GLU A 279 -5.53 -14.85 -39.56
C GLU A 279 -6.84 -14.39 -38.91
N GLU A 280 -7.40 -15.18 -38.00
CA GLU A 280 -8.64 -14.86 -37.30
C GLU A 280 -8.46 -13.76 -36.25
N ALA A 281 -7.31 -13.70 -35.56
CA ALA A 281 -6.96 -12.58 -34.70
C ALA A 281 -6.89 -11.26 -35.50
N ALA A 282 -6.21 -11.27 -36.65
CA ALA A 282 -6.12 -10.10 -37.53
C ALA A 282 -7.48 -9.67 -38.11
N ARG A 283 -8.44 -10.60 -38.28
CA ARG A 283 -9.82 -10.27 -38.69
C ARG A 283 -10.64 -9.65 -37.57
N ARG A 284 -10.42 -10.07 -36.32
CA ARG A 284 -11.13 -9.52 -35.15
C ARG A 284 -10.70 -8.10 -34.82
N GLU A 285 -9.42 -7.79 -35.01
CA GLU A 285 -8.83 -6.48 -34.70
C GLU A 285 -8.11 -5.91 -35.93
N PRO A 286 -8.86 -5.41 -36.94
CA PRO A 286 -8.29 -4.96 -38.21
C PRO A 286 -7.53 -3.63 -38.11
N ASP A 287 -7.74 -2.87 -37.04
CA ASP A 287 -7.09 -1.56 -36.77
C ASP A 287 -5.80 -1.71 -35.93
N ASP A 288 -5.40 -2.93 -35.58
CA ASP A 288 -4.12 -3.20 -34.91
C ASP A 288 -3.06 -3.60 -35.95
N ASP A 289 -2.34 -2.59 -36.45
CA ASP A 289 -1.42 -2.65 -37.59
C ASP A 289 -0.21 -3.58 -37.38
N GLY A 290 -0.06 -4.17 -36.19
CA GLY A 290 0.99 -5.10 -35.87
C GLY A 290 0.88 -5.59 -34.43
N TRP A 291 0.31 -6.78 -34.25
CA TRP A 291 0.37 -7.49 -32.98
C TRP A 291 1.84 -7.82 -32.65
N ASP A 292 2.49 -6.92 -31.92
CA ASP A 292 3.87 -7.04 -31.42
C ASP A 292 3.94 -7.84 -30.10
N GLY A 293 2.80 -8.33 -29.60
CA GLY A 293 2.73 -9.19 -28.41
C GLY A 293 3.28 -10.61 -28.64
N ASP A 294 3.86 -11.20 -27.59
CA ASP A 294 4.45 -12.54 -27.62
C ASP A 294 3.42 -13.69 -27.68
N ALA A 295 2.14 -13.39 -27.44
CA ALA A 295 1.04 -14.34 -27.45
C ALA A 295 -0.23 -13.77 -28.14
N LEU A 296 -0.96 -14.63 -28.85
CA LEU A 296 -2.25 -14.33 -29.50
C LEU A 296 -3.35 -15.28 -28.97
N PRO A 297 -4.64 -14.91 -29.05
CA PRO A 297 -5.71 -15.80 -28.62
C PRO A 297 -5.86 -17.03 -29.54
N ALA A 298 -6.07 -18.20 -28.95
CA ALA A 298 -6.32 -19.44 -29.68
C ALA A 298 -7.76 -19.45 -30.19
N ASN A 299 -7.94 -19.62 -31.50
CA ASN A 299 -9.26 -19.71 -32.09
C ASN A 299 -9.88 -21.10 -31.83
N ASP A 300 -11.12 -21.12 -31.34
CA ASP A 300 -11.88 -22.33 -31.02
C ASP A 300 -12.14 -23.23 -32.24
N TYR A 301 -12.15 -22.65 -33.44
CA TYR A 301 -12.36 -23.37 -34.70
C TYR A 301 -11.06 -23.63 -35.47
N CYS A 302 -9.89 -23.37 -34.87
CA CYS A 302 -8.62 -23.68 -35.51
C CYS A 302 -8.45 -25.20 -35.67
N PRO A 303 -8.06 -25.70 -36.86
CA PRO A 303 -7.82 -27.14 -37.06
C PRO A 303 -6.75 -27.73 -36.14
N VAL A 304 -5.82 -26.89 -35.66
CA VAL A 304 -4.66 -27.29 -34.84
C VAL A 304 -4.88 -26.98 -33.35
N HIS A 305 -5.37 -25.77 -33.03
CA HIS A 305 -5.48 -25.26 -31.66
C HIS A 305 -6.92 -25.06 -31.17
N GLY A 306 -7.90 -25.51 -31.96
CA GLY A 306 -9.32 -25.40 -31.65
C GLY A 306 -9.82 -26.45 -30.67
N ILE A 307 -11.07 -26.29 -30.24
CA ILE A 307 -11.73 -27.17 -29.27
C ILE A 307 -11.83 -28.60 -29.80
N ASP A 308 -12.13 -28.77 -31.08
CA ASP A 308 -12.21 -30.11 -31.70
C ASP A 308 -10.84 -30.80 -31.75
N ALA A 309 -9.77 -30.05 -31.97
CA ALA A 309 -8.40 -30.58 -31.98
C ALA A 309 -7.99 -31.00 -30.56
N LEU A 310 -8.26 -30.13 -29.56
CA LEU A 310 -8.05 -30.40 -28.14
C LEU A 310 -8.78 -31.67 -27.67
N ASN A 311 -10.03 -31.84 -28.09
CA ASN A 311 -10.88 -32.97 -27.70
C ASN A 311 -10.49 -34.29 -28.37
N ARG A 312 -9.71 -34.27 -29.45
CA ARG A 312 -9.15 -35.46 -30.09
C ARG A 312 -7.88 -35.98 -29.43
N LEU A 313 -7.22 -35.16 -28.60
CA LEU A 313 -6.01 -35.58 -27.91
C LEU A 313 -6.29 -36.72 -26.94
N SER A 314 -5.41 -37.71 -26.91
CA SER A 314 -5.32 -38.67 -25.82
C SER A 314 -4.90 -38.00 -24.51
N HIS A 315 -5.09 -38.67 -23.37
CA HIS A 315 -4.68 -38.15 -22.07
C HIS A 315 -3.19 -37.84 -22.01
N ASP A 316 -2.35 -38.68 -22.62
CA ASP A 316 -0.89 -38.49 -22.62
C ASP A 316 -0.43 -37.38 -23.58
N GLU A 317 -1.18 -37.13 -24.66
CA GLU A 317 -0.95 -35.96 -25.52
C GLU A 317 -1.35 -34.67 -24.82
N PHE A 318 -2.51 -34.64 -24.17
CA PHE A 318 -2.95 -33.49 -23.38
C PHE A 318 -1.95 -33.17 -22.26
N ARG A 319 -1.52 -34.18 -21.48
CA ARG A 319 -0.55 -34.00 -20.39
C ARG A 319 0.78 -33.40 -20.87
N ARG A 320 1.25 -33.78 -22.06
CA ARG A 320 2.46 -33.18 -22.66
C ARG A 320 2.27 -31.70 -23.01
N LEU A 321 1.05 -31.31 -23.34
CA LEU A 321 0.69 -29.95 -23.73
C LEU A 321 0.16 -29.09 -22.58
N ALA A 322 -0.16 -29.68 -21.41
CA ALA A 322 -0.76 -29.03 -20.26
C ALA A 322 0.01 -27.81 -19.71
N ARG A 323 1.31 -27.70 -20.08
CA ARG A 323 2.19 -26.57 -19.74
C ARG A 323 2.05 -25.37 -20.68
N SER A 324 1.34 -25.54 -21.79
CA SER A 324 1.03 -24.48 -22.75
C SER A 324 -0.24 -23.76 -22.30
N GLU A 325 -0.40 -22.50 -22.68
CA GLU A 325 -1.58 -21.69 -22.34
C GLU A 325 -2.83 -22.10 -23.15
N TRP A 326 -2.66 -22.41 -24.44
CA TRP A 326 -3.77 -22.59 -25.38
C TRP A 326 -4.76 -23.74 -25.07
N PRO A 327 -4.38 -24.89 -24.46
CA PRO A 327 -5.31 -25.98 -24.18
C PRO A 327 -6.38 -25.58 -23.15
N TRP A 328 -6.08 -24.55 -22.36
CA TRP A 328 -6.90 -24.08 -21.26
C TRP A 328 -7.85 -22.98 -21.71
N ASP A 329 -8.95 -22.84 -21.01
CA ASP A 329 -9.90 -21.75 -21.21
C ASP A 329 -9.27 -20.40 -20.83
N ASN A 330 -9.67 -19.32 -21.51
CA ASN A 330 -9.14 -17.98 -21.26
C ASN A 330 -9.50 -17.42 -19.89
N ASN A 331 -10.42 -18.06 -19.18
CA ASN A 331 -10.76 -17.73 -17.80
C ASN A 331 -10.33 -18.83 -16.81
N SER A 332 -9.74 -19.93 -17.29
CA SER A 332 -9.14 -20.96 -16.46
C SER A 332 -7.72 -20.56 -16.08
N GLU A 333 -7.40 -20.72 -14.79
CA GLU A 333 -6.01 -20.74 -14.32
C GLU A 333 -5.22 -21.87 -15.00
N LEU A 334 -3.90 -21.69 -15.13
CA LEU A 334 -2.97 -22.74 -15.56
C LEU A 334 -2.53 -23.61 -14.37
N PRO A 335 -2.22 -24.89 -14.60
CA PRO A 335 -1.72 -25.77 -13.54
C PRO A 335 -0.37 -25.28 -13.01
N ASP A 336 -0.23 -25.25 -11.69
CA ASP A 336 1.06 -24.95 -11.07
C ASP A 336 2.07 -26.04 -11.47
N ASP A 337 3.25 -25.61 -11.92
CA ASP A 337 4.39 -26.50 -12.05
C ASP A 337 5.36 -26.32 -10.88
N PRO A 338 5.41 -27.27 -9.93
CA PRO A 338 6.38 -27.24 -8.85
C PRO A 338 7.83 -27.35 -9.31
N ALA A 339 8.08 -27.78 -10.56
CA ALA A 339 9.42 -27.92 -11.13
C ALA A 339 9.89 -26.73 -11.98
N LEU A 340 8.98 -25.88 -12.46
CA LEU A 340 9.35 -24.63 -13.11
C LEU A 340 9.92 -23.75 -12.00
N PRO A 341 11.15 -23.26 -12.15
CA PRO A 341 11.62 -22.25 -11.23
C PRO A 341 10.65 -21.07 -11.33
N TYR A 342 10.55 -20.34 -10.24
CA TYR A 342 10.00 -18.99 -10.09
C TYR A 342 10.54 -18.00 -11.17
N GLU A 343 10.31 -18.29 -12.45
CA GLU A 343 10.86 -17.58 -13.61
C GLU A 343 9.95 -16.44 -14.04
N ASP A 344 8.64 -16.57 -13.79
CA ASP A 344 7.65 -15.50 -13.99
C ASP A 344 7.19 -14.83 -12.68
N SER A 345 7.66 -15.31 -11.52
CA SER A 345 7.18 -14.84 -10.22
C SER A 345 7.42 -13.35 -10.00
N GLY A 346 6.34 -12.61 -9.73
CA GLY A 346 6.38 -11.27 -9.18
C GLY A 346 7.04 -11.25 -7.80
N GLY A 347 7.74 -10.17 -7.51
CA GLY A 347 8.44 -9.97 -6.25
C GLY A 347 8.24 -8.59 -5.67
N LEU A 348 8.65 -8.43 -4.42
CA LEU A 348 8.63 -7.17 -3.70
C LEU A 348 10.03 -6.78 -3.26
N LEU A 349 10.51 -5.66 -3.79
CA LEU A 349 11.71 -5.01 -3.31
C LEU A 349 11.40 -4.23 -2.02
N GLY A 350 12.08 -4.57 -0.94
CA GLY A 350 12.09 -3.75 0.27
C GLY A 350 10.86 -3.86 1.17
N PHE A 351 10.06 -4.92 1.05
CA PHE A 351 8.87 -5.13 1.89
C PHE A 351 9.20 -5.06 3.38
N ALA A 352 8.43 -4.25 4.12
CA ALA A 352 8.62 -3.96 5.53
C ALA A 352 7.29 -3.90 6.31
N GLY A 353 6.28 -4.68 5.88
CA GLY A 353 4.96 -4.69 6.51
C GLY A 353 4.27 -3.34 6.40
N HIS A 354 3.51 -2.94 7.43
CA HIS A 354 2.69 -1.72 7.39
C HIS A 354 3.46 -0.39 7.19
N VAL A 355 4.79 -0.39 7.33
CA VAL A 355 5.62 0.80 7.11
C VAL A 355 5.87 1.00 5.62
N PHE A 356 6.13 -0.08 4.88
CA PHE A 356 6.37 -0.04 3.44
C PHE A 356 5.95 -1.35 2.77
N GLY A 357 5.01 -1.25 1.82
CA GLY A 357 4.42 -2.40 1.12
C GLY A 357 5.34 -3.11 0.14
N GLY A 358 6.53 -2.59 -0.15
CA GLY A 358 7.45 -3.13 -1.17
C GLY A 358 7.20 -2.50 -2.54
N ILE A 359 8.24 -2.34 -3.37
CA ILE A 359 8.08 -1.98 -4.79
C ILE A 359 7.90 -3.28 -5.56
N GLN A 360 6.88 -3.36 -6.41
CA GLN A 360 6.68 -4.54 -7.26
C GLN A 360 7.80 -4.64 -8.31
N VAL A 361 8.38 -5.82 -8.41
CA VAL A 361 9.47 -6.14 -9.34
C VAL A 361 9.19 -7.48 -10.00
N PHE A 362 9.57 -7.61 -11.26
CA PHE A 362 9.42 -8.81 -12.07
C PHE A 362 10.77 -9.26 -12.57
N ARG A 363 10.88 -10.53 -12.92
CA ARG A 363 12.12 -11.06 -13.43
C ARG A 363 12.33 -10.59 -14.88
N ASP A 364 13.50 -10.02 -15.14
CA ASP A 364 14.00 -9.65 -16.46
C ASP A 364 15.35 -10.37 -16.68
N GLY A 365 15.27 -11.57 -17.24
CA GLY A 365 16.41 -12.49 -17.40
C GLY A 365 17.05 -12.87 -16.06
N SER A 366 18.26 -12.34 -15.80
CA SER A 366 19.01 -12.58 -14.56
C SER A 366 18.81 -11.50 -13.48
N LYS A 367 17.91 -10.54 -13.73
CA LYS A 367 17.64 -9.39 -12.86
C LYS A 367 16.19 -9.37 -12.40
N MET A 368 15.91 -8.58 -11.37
CA MET A 368 14.55 -8.17 -11.01
C MET A 368 14.41 -6.68 -11.30
N ASP A 369 13.42 -6.29 -12.10
CA ASP A 369 13.18 -4.89 -12.42
C ASP A 369 11.72 -4.48 -12.22
N ALA A 370 11.48 -3.19 -12.01
CA ALA A 370 10.13 -2.64 -11.97
C ALA A 370 9.64 -2.36 -13.40
N VAL A 371 8.33 -2.47 -13.63
CA VAL A 371 7.70 -2.13 -14.92
C VAL A 371 7.99 -0.68 -15.32
N SER A 372 8.08 0.21 -14.32
CA SER A 372 8.28 1.63 -14.52
C SER A 372 9.26 2.23 -13.51
N PRO A 373 10.03 3.28 -13.87
CA PRO A 373 10.82 4.07 -12.90
C PRO A 373 9.95 4.92 -11.96
N LYS A 374 8.62 4.83 -12.08
CA LYS A 374 7.64 5.51 -11.23
C LYS A 374 6.76 4.53 -10.44
N GLU A 375 7.17 3.26 -10.39
CA GLU A 375 6.43 2.21 -9.70
C GLU A 375 6.20 2.58 -8.23
N ARG A 376 4.97 2.36 -7.76
CA ARG A 376 4.58 2.72 -6.39
C ARG A 376 4.78 1.54 -5.45
N ALA A 377 4.70 1.81 -4.15
CA ALA A 377 4.66 0.75 -3.17
C ALA A 377 3.36 -0.06 -3.33
N ALA A 378 3.46 -1.38 -3.22
CA ALA A 378 2.32 -2.29 -3.24
C ALA A 378 1.31 -1.92 -2.14
N GLU A 379 0.03 -2.05 -2.46
CA GLU A 379 -1.03 -1.72 -1.54
C GLU A 379 -1.21 -2.83 -0.49
N HIS A 380 -1.53 -2.44 0.73
CA HIS A 380 -1.86 -3.41 1.77
C HIS A 380 -3.26 -3.97 1.56
N ARG A 381 -3.40 -5.30 1.62
CA ARG A 381 -4.72 -5.94 1.69
C ARG A 381 -5.50 -5.45 2.91
N LYS A 382 -6.75 -5.03 2.72
CA LYS A 382 -7.62 -4.65 3.86
C LYS A 382 -8.09 -5.93 4.58
N PRO A 383 -8.35 -5.89 5.89
CA PRO A 383 -8.84 -7.05 6.64
C PRO A 383 -10.21 -7.55 6.19
N ASP A 384 -11.04 -6.64 5.67
CA ASP A 384 -12.45 -6.88 5.32
C ASP A 384 -12.66 -6.98 3.80
N GLU A 385 -11.64 -6.66 3.01
CA GLU A 385 -11.54 -7.23 1.68
C GLU A 385 -11.26 -8.69 1.95
N GLY A 386 -12.29 -9.55 1.79
CA GLY A 386 -12.08 -10.98 1.71
C GLY A 386 -10.97 -11.28 0.70
N GLU A 387 -10.62 -12.55 0.56
CA GLU A 387 -10.04 -12.96 -0.70
C GLU A 387 -11.01 -12.50 -1.79
N MET A 388 -10.76 -11.35 -2.43
CA MET A 388 -11.20 -11.12 -3.79
C MET A 388 -10.38 -12.10 -4.61
N GLN A 389 -10.72 -13.38 -4.43
CA GLN A 389 -10.82 -14.36 -5.47
C GLN A 389 -11.39 -13.60 -6.66
N GLY A 390 -10.68 -13.62 -7.79
CA GLY A 390 -11.14 -13.05 -9.06
C GLY A 390 -12.43 -13.70 -9.61
N TRP A 391 -13.28 -14.23 -8.74
CA TRP A 391 -14.45 -15.07 -9.00
C TRP A 391 -15.78 -14.30 -8.87
N THR A 392 -15.74 -12.97 -8.96
CA THR A 392 -16.97 -12.16 -9.06
C THR A 392 -17.31 -11.79 -10.51
N ASP A 393 -16.48 -12.18 -11.47
CA ASP A 393 -16.84 -12.14 -12.88
C ASP A 393 -17.64 -13.41 -13.21
N PRO A 394 -18.91 -13.36 -13.62
CA PRO A 394 -19.66 -14.55 -14.04
C PRO A 394 -18.95 -15.38 -15.13
N ASP A 395 -18.00 -14.79 -15.84
CA ASP A 395 -17.17 -15.45 -16.86
C ASP A 395 -16.03 -16.30 -16.26
N SER A 396 -15.74 -16.19 -14.96
CA SER A 396 -14.73 -16.98 -14.23
C SER A 396 -15.29 -18.24 -13.55
N ILE A 397 -16.52 -18.64 -13.91
CA ILE A 397 -17.16 -19.87 -13.41
C ILE A 397 -16.88 -21.00 -14.41
N PRO A 398 -16.43 -22.19 -13.95
CA PRO A 398 -16.23 -23.33 -14.85
C PRO A 398 -17.51 -23.65 -15.63
N PRO A 399 -17.40 -24.08 -16.90
CA PRO A 399 -18.58 -24.46 -17.67
C PRO A 399 -19.40 -25.56 -16.97
N SER A 400 -20.71 -25.54 -17.22
CA SER A 400 -21.68 -26.51 -16.67
C SER A 400 -21.16 -27.96 -16.72
N GLU A 401 -21.36 -28.71 -15.63
CA GLU A 401 -20.98 -30.13 -15.54
C GLU A 401 -21.65 -30.99 -16.62
N GLN A 402 -22.76 -30.53 -17.21
CA GLN A 402 -23.46 -31.22 -18.30
C GLN A 402 -22.63 -31.30 -19.61
N GLY A 403 -21.53 -30.53 -19.71
CA GLY A 403 -20.67 -30.47 -20.90
C GLY A 403 -19.34 -31.22 -20.79
N ILE A 404 -19.07 -31.92 -19.68
CA ILE A 404 -17.78 -32.58 -19.44
C ILE A 404 -17.58 -33.73 -20.44
N LEU A 405 -16.44 -33.71 -21.12
CA LEU A 405 -15.96 -34.78 -21.98
C LEU A 405 -15.24 -35.84 -21.14
N ASP A 406 -14.22 -35.42 -20.41
CA ASP A 406 -13.44 -36.26 -19.50
C ASP A 406 -12.61 -35.42 -18.52
N THR A 407 -11.93 -36.13 -17.62
CA THR A 407 -11.12 -35.59 -16.53
C THR A 407 -9.74 -36.23 -16.55
N ILE A 408 -8.69 -35.42 -16.55
CA ILE A 408 -7.29 -35.85 -16.74
C ILE A 408 -6.47 -35.45 -15.52
N ASP A 409 -5.95 -36.45 -14.79
CA ASP A 409 -4.98 -36.24 -13.73
C ASP A 409 -3.63 -35.76 -14.32
N LEU A 410 -3.12 -34.65 -13.75
CA LEU A 410 -1.90 -33.97 -14.18
C LEU A 410 -0.67 -34.37 -13.35
N ALA A 411 -0.86 -35.05 -12.21
CA ALA A 411 0.22 -35.52 -11.36
C ALA A 411 1.30 -36.35 -12.10
N PRO A 412 0.97 -37.20 -13.11
CA PRO A 412 1.97 -37.96 -13.86
C PRO A 412 2.99 -37.12 -14.63
N VAL A 413 2.71 -35.86 -14.94
CA VAL A 413 3.65 -34.90 -15.58
C VAL A 413 4.19 -33.87 -14.61
N GLY A 414 4.03 -34.12 -13.31
CA GLY A 414 4.54 -33.28 -12.23
C GLY A 414 3.76 -31.99 -12.01
N LEU A 415 2.55 -31.85 -12.58
CA LEU A 415 1.70 -30.68 -12.46
C LEU A 415 0.63 -30.90 -11.38
N THR A 416 0.14 -29.84 -10.73
CA THR A 416 -0.91 -29.94 -9.71
C THR A 416 -2.32 -29.86 -10.32
N GLY A 417 -3.29 -30.47 -9.63
CA GLY A 417 -4.70 -30.40 -10.01
C GLY A 417 -5.11 -31.38 -11.10
N THR A 418 -6.30 -31.16 -11.66
CA THR A 418 -6.92 -32.03 -12.65
C THR A 418 -7.50 -31.19 -13.78
N ALA A 419 -7.23 -31.54 -15.02
CA ALA A 419 -7.85 -30.89 -16.16
C ALA A 419 -9.24 -31.49 -16.43
N VAL A 420 -10.24 -30.64 -16.61
CA VAL A 420 -11.60 -31.03 -17.04
C VAL A 420 -11.78 -30.55 -18.47
N ARG A 421 -11.94 -31.46 -19.43
CA ARG A 421 -12.22 -31.08 -20.83
C ARG A 421 -13.71 -31.03 -21.08
N TYR A 422 -14.14 -30.12 -21.95
CA TYR A 422 -15.54 -29.91 -22.29
C TYR A 422 -15.80 -30.15 -23.78
N ARG A 423 -16.99 -30.64 -24.11
CA ARG A 423 -17.37 -30.92 -25.52
C ARG A 423 -17.41 -29.67 -26.40
N HIS A 424 -17.72 -28.52 -25.80
CA HIS A 424 -17.90 -27.25 -26.50
C HIS A 424 -17.09 -26.11 -25.85
N GLY A 425 -16.03 -26.46 -25.12
CA GLY A 425 -15.17 -25.50 -24.43
C GLY A 425 -13.74 -26.04 -24.32
N ARG A 426 -12.81 -25.16 -23.97
CA ARG A 426 -11.43 -25.54 -23.66
C ARG A 426 -11.35 -26.23 -22.29
N ALA A 427 -10.16 -26.71 -21.93
CA ALA A 427 -9.98 -27.37 -20.64
C ALA A 427 -10.03 -26.37 -19.48
N TRP A 428 -10.54 -26.80 -18.34
CA TRP A 428 -10.56 -26.03 -17.10
C TRP A 428 -9.74 -26.73 -16.02
N LEU A 429 -8.98 -25.98 -15.23
CA LEU A 429 -8.22 -26.52 -14.11
C LEU A 429 -9.11 -26.66 -12.87
N ARG A 430 -9.16 -27.86 -12.30
CA ARG A 430 -9.84 -28.17 -11.04
C ARG A 430 -8.81 -28.52 -9.97
N THR A 431 -8.65 -27.67 -8.96
CA THR A 431 -7.77 -27.89 -7.79
C THR A 431 -8.60 -28.37 -6.58
N GLU A 432 -7.97 -28.93 -5.53
CA GLU A 432 -8.74 -29.45 -4.37
C GLU A 432 -9.52 -28.36 -3.62
N GLU A 433 -9.10 -27.09 -3.69
CA GLU A 433 -9.86 -25.94 -3.15
C GLU A 433 -11.20 -25.71 -3.86
N SER A 434 -11.31 -26.14 -5.13
CA SER A 434 -12.56 -26.05 -5.91
C SER A 434 -13.58 -27.17 -5.63
N LYS A 435 -13.23 -28.16 -4.79
CA LYS A 435 -14.12 -29.30 -4.45
C LYS A 435 -14.96 -29.09 -3.19
N GLU A 436 -14.66 -28.07 -2.38
CA GLU A 436 -15.38 -27.79 -1.12
C GLU A 436 -16.56 -26.80 -1.27
N GLN A 437 -16.98 -26.48 -2.50
CA GLN A 437 -18.11 -25.58 -2.76
C GLN A 437 -19.28 -26.26 -3.47
#